data_AF-A0A940BZJ5-F1
#
_entry.id   AF-A0A940BZJ5-F1
#
_cell.length_a   1.000
_cell.length_b   1.000
_cell.length_c   1.000
_cell.angle_alpha   90.00
_cell.angle_beta   90.00
_cell.angle_gamma   90.00
#
_symmetry.space_group_name_H-M   'P 1'
#
loop_
_entity.id
_entity.type
_entity.pdbx_description
1 polymer ?
#
loop_
_entity_poly.entity_id
_entity_poly.type
_entity_poly.pdbx_seq_one_letter_code
_entity_poly.pdbx_strand_id
1 'polypeptide(L)'
;MEKKEKAAILLNTAKAYLARGPWIQYDQLSMDRIVRCSARRSAFAPPEAGTEDLPLFLDCSSFLWNCYYQTFGYMLEADLTWHMIDMLHPRVFYYELTHEETEEEQKAVCERVKGLLEPGDIVTFERTDHSGHTMLYAGEGRFLHSTQQHGFNGYQYDEMRNIFDPAGTVCEDTCERWFTPWDGSDWTKLYLLRSNVKRFSVHRPLDLAGDPTQQALARYHRAKDLVCSVTADVRPGQTVPNGNPVVYTVSVRNDGETDIAVEIEYTAKKDIVEEKQGFRVVSVQAGETEKITFTVTADAEKPYIEEPQVLVNGLRIWAPRVLAGTALPSECAVALVKAAAHLTGKNIDLLAMLQPVCESLGYPVPDSVSYALHTLFFLHDTEIADVVSRRPQRPEKDLCVYKLYGGTGVLTPQNASGADLRTTHITREYLQPGDMILCADDALFRKTYAVLWTGKKLIGCFEFGAVASERSGKEADRWIDTLFGRFCFAVLRPSLGGRKDG
;
A
#
# COMPACT_ATOMS: atom_id res chain seq x y z
N MET A 1 -15.23 7.28 28.37
CA MET A 1 -14.34 8.30 27.76
C MET A 1 -15.21 9.42 27.21
N GLU A 2 -14.86 10.68 27.44
CA GLU A 2 -15.64 11.82 26.90
C GLU A 2 -15.49 11.92 25.38
N LYS A 3 -16.51 12.45 24.69
CA LYS A 3 -16.52 12.59 23.22
C LYS A 3 -15.33 13.41 22.71
N LYS A 4 -14.98 14.49 23.42
CA LYS A 4 -13.85 15.36 23.08
C LYS A 4 -12.52 14.61 23.10
N GLU A 5 -12.34 13.69 24.05
CA GLU A 5 -11.14 12.85 24.16
C GLU A 5 -11.10 11.82 23.02
N LYS A 6 -12.22 11.15 22.72
CA LYS A 6 -12.32 10.26 21.55
C LYS A 6 -11.95 10.97 20.25
N ALA A 7 -12.46 12.19 20.04
CA ALA A 7 -12.13 12.99 18.87
C ALA A 7 -10.63 13.32 18.80
N ALA A 8 -10.01 13.69 19.93
CA ALA A 8 -8.58 13.98 19.97
C ALA A 8 -7.71 12.76 19.60
N ILE A 9 -8.09 11.55 20.04
CA ILE A 9 -7.40 10.30 19.71
C ILE A 9 -7.57 9.95 18.22
N LEU A 10 -8.78 10.12 17.67
CA LEU A 10 -9.03 9.94 16.23
C LEU A 10 -8.17 10.89 15.39
N LEU A 11 -8.14 12.17 15.75
CA LEU A 11 -7.37 13.18 15.04
C LEU A 11 -5.86 12.96 15.18
N ASN A 12 -5.38 12.46 16.32
CA ASN A 12 -3.99 12.05 16.46
C ASN A 12 -3.63 10.89 15.51
N THR A 13 -4.52 9.91 15.35
CA THR A 13 -4.32 8.82 14.38
C THR A 13 -4.34 9.35 12.94
N ALA A 14 -5.25 10.25 12.60
CA ALA A 14 -5.28 10.89 11.27
C ALA A 14 -4.00 11.70 10.98
N LYS A 15 -3.50 12.45 11.96
CA LYS A 15 -2.22 13.18 11.86
C LYS A 15 -1.01 12.26 11.73
N ALA A 16 -1.05 11.07 12.29
CA ALA A 16 0.02 10.09 12.10
C ALA A 16 0.14 9.63 10.64
N TYR A 17 -0.97 9.50 9.89
CA TYR A 17 -0.91 9.29 8.45
C TYR A 17 -0.32 10.50 7.70
N LEU A 18 -0.73 11.72 8.06
CA LEU A 18 -0.16 12.95 7.49
C LEU A 18 1.37 12.99 7.69
N ALA A 19 1.85 12.65 8.89
CA ALA A 19 3.26 12.70 9.25
C ALA A 19 4.15 11.70 8.47
N ARG A 20 3.56 10.69 7.84
CA ARG A 20 4.27 9.76 6.93
C ARG A 20 4.66 10.39 5.60
N GLY A 21 4.04 11.50 5.21
CA GLY A 21 4.33 12.23 3.97
C GLY A 21 4.35 11.33 2.73
N PRO A 22 5.47 11.24 1.98
CA PRO A 22 5.56 10.51 0.71
C PRO A 22 5.21 9.03 0.82
N TRP A 23 5.19 8.43 2.00
CA TRP A 23 4.90 7.00 2.14
C TRP A 23 3.41 6.69 2.20
N ILE A 24 2.55 7.71 2.10
CA ILE A 24 1.12 7.57 1.84
C ILE A 24 0.83 8.19 0.48
N GLN A 25 0.47 7.36 -0.48
CA GLN A 25 0.21 7.71 -1.87
C GLN A 25 -1.28 7.59 -2.18
N TYR A 26 -1.74 8.27 -3.24
CA TYR A 26 -3.14 8.20 -3.66
C TYR A 26 -3.36 7.06 -4.66
N ASP A 27 -4.49 6.33 -4.59
CA ASP A 27 -4.93 5.41 -5.64
C ASP A 27 -6.44 5.50 -5.89
N GLN A 28 -6.80 6.17 -6.98
CA GLN A 28 -8.19 6.50 -7.31
C GLN A 28 -8.96 5.34 -7.94
N LEU A 29 -8.32 4.41 -8.65
CA LEU A 29 -9.06 3.48 -9.53
C LEU A 29 -9.81 2.36 -8.81
N SER A 30 -9.84 2.36 -7.47
CA SER A 30 -10.86 1.60 -6.77
C SER A 30 -12.24 2.29 -6.74
N MET A 31 -12.36 3.49 -7.30
CA MET A 31 -13.61 4.21 -7.47
C MET A 31 -14.31 3.94 -8.81
N ASP A 32 -13.67 3.29 -9.79
CA ASP A 32 -14.36 2.94 -11.05
C ASP A 32 -15.10 1.60 -10.96
N ARG A 33 -16.29 1.72 -10.37
CA ARG A 33 -17.59 1.07 -10.67
C ARG A 33 -17.76 -0.45 -10.66
N ILE A 34 -16.70 -1.25 -10.70
CA ILE A 34 -16.87 -2.69 -10.99
C ILE A 34 -16.40 -3.61 -9.85
N VAL A 35 -15.23 -3.38 -9.24
CA VAL A 35 -14.62 -4.39 -8.36
C VAL A 35 -14.44 -3.96 -6.90
N ARG A 36 -14.61 -2.67 -6.59
CA ARG A 36 -14.60 -2.10 -5.21
C ARG A 36 -13.37 -2.47 -4.34
N CYS A 37 -12.27 -2.92 -4.95
CA CYS A 37 -11.01 -3.28 -4.31
C CYS A 37 -9.90 -3.21 -5.37
N SER A 38 -8.87 -2.37 -5.19
CA SER A 38 -7.67 -2.40 -6.05
C SER A 38 -6.59 -3.27 -5.42
N ALA A 39 -5.68 -3.80 -6.23
CA ALA A 39 -4.54 -4.57 -5.75
C ALA A 39 -3.58 -3.77 -4.84
N ARG A 40 -3.62 -2.43 -4.91
CA ARG A 40 -2.69 -1.54 -4.21
C ARG A 40 -3.26 -0.96 -2.92
N ARG A 41 -4.59 -0.86 -2.80
CA ARG A 41 -5.23 -0.28 -1.61
C ARG A 41 -4.96 -1.10 -0.35
N SER A 42 -4.52 -0.40 0.68
CA SER A 42 -4.16 -0.99 1.97
C SER A 42 -5.23 -0.70 3.02
N ALA A 43 -6.32 -1.46 2.98
CA ALA A 43 -7.31 -1.44 4.05
C ALA A 43 -6.69 -2.01 5.33
N PHE A 44 -7.12 -1.52 6.49
CA PHE A 44 -6.67 -1.93 7.82
C PHE A 44 -5.18 -1.69 8.11
N ALA A 45 -4.44 -0.99 7.24
CA ALA A 45 -3.02 -0.73 7.45
C ALA A 45 -2.85 0.44 8.43
N PRO A 46 -2.07 0.28 9.52
CA PRO A 46 -1.78 1.38 10.44
C PRO A 46 -0.86 2.42 9.79
N PRO A 47 -0.83 3.68 10.27
CA PRO A 47 0.09 4.71 9.77
C PRO A 47 1.55 4.25 9.73
N GLU A 48 1.98 3.50 10.74
CA GLU A 48 3.36 3.03 10.94
C GLU A 48 3.80 2.03 9.87
N ALA A 49 2.88 1.44 9.11
CA ALA A 49 3.20 0.55 7.99
C ALA A 49 3.64 1.31 6.72
N GLY A 50 3.33 2.60 6.59
CA GLY A 50 3.71 3.40 5.42
C GLY A 50 5.18 3.78 5.45
N THR A 51 6.04 3.01 4.80
CA THR A 51 7.49 3.25 4.71
C THR A 51 7.95 3.37 3.26
N GLU A 52 9.23 3.70 3.05
CA GLU A 52 9.87 3.64 1.72
C GLU A 52 9.74 2.26 1.07
N ASP A 53 9.92 1.22 1.88
CA ASP A 53 9.81 -0.18 1.48
C ASP A 53 8.37 -0.69 1.36
N LEU A 54 7.40 0.02 1.94
CA LEU A 54 5.98 -0.30 1.86
C LEU A 54 5.13 0.97 1.82
N PRO A 55 5.07 1.68 0.67
CA PRO A 55 4.18 2.83 0.55
C PRO A 55 2.72 2.37 0.64
N LEU A 56 1.91 3.02 1.47
CA LEU A 56 0.48 2.73 1.53
C LEU A 56 -0.26 3.54 0.46
N PHE A 57 -1.22 2.90 -0.21
CA PHE A 57 -2.08 3.59 -1.17
C PHE A 57 -3.48 3.70 -0.58
N LEU A 58 -3.95 4.95 -0.49
CA LEU A 58 -5.25 5.33 0.05
C LEU A 58 -5.98 6.22 -0.96
N ASP A 59 -7.26 6.41 -0.75
CA ASP A 59 -8.03 7.52 -1.30
C ASP A 59 -8.72 8.27 -0.16
N CYS A 60 -9.52 9.29 -0.51
CA CYS A 60 -10.25 10.07 0.49
C CYS A 60 -11.08 9.21 1.45
N SER A 61 -11.80 8.20 0.93
CA SER A 61 -12.71 7.37 1.72
C SER A 61 -11.99 6.29 2.54
N SER A 62 -11.06 5.56 1.96
CA SER A 62 -10.25 4.55 2.65
C SER A 62 -9.30 5.17 3.68
N PHE A 63 -8.88 6.42 3.51
CA PHE A 63 -8.18 7.17 4.56
C PHE A 63 -9.04 7.31 5.81
N LEU A 64 -10.29 7.77 5.68
CA LEU A 64 -11.21 7.91 6.81
C LEU A 64 -11.59 6.57 7.42
N TRP A 65 -11.85 5.58 6.56
CA TRP A 65 -12.13 4.22 6.97
C TRP A 65 -10.99 3.67 7.84
N ASN A 66 -9.74 3.82 7.39
CA ASN A 66 -8.56 3.42 8.15
C ASN A 66 -8.42 4.21 9.45
N CYS A 67 -8.65 5.53 9.46
CA CYS A 67 -8.60 6.33 10.69
C CYS A 67 -9.55 5.77 11.76
N TYR A 68 -10.81 5.49 11.40
CA TYR A 68 -11.80 4.94 12.33
C TYR A 68 -11.48 3.52 12.78
N TYR A 69 -11.01 2.66 11.87
CA TYR A 69 -10.62 1.30 12.21
C TYR A 69 -9.39 1.27 13.13
N GLN A 70 -8.33 2.00 12.82
CA GLN A 70 -7.12 2.03 13.66
C GLN A 70 -7.40 2.65 15.03
N THR A 71 -8.29 3.65 15.07
CA THR A 71 -8.62 4.34 16.31
C THR A 71 -9.51 3.50 17.22
N PHE A 72 -10.59 2.91 16.69
CA PHE A 72 -11.66 2.31 17.50
C PHE A 72 -11.95 0.83 17.19
N GLY A 73 -11.27 0.23 16.21
CA GLY A 73 -11.69 -1.04 15.62
C GLY A 73 -13.03 -0.95 14.89
N TYR A 74 -13.49 0.27 14.59
CA TYR A 74 -14.80 0.54 14.00
C TYR A 74 -14.72 0.55 12.48
N MET A 75 -15.39 -0.40 11.85
CA MET A 75 -15.54 -0.45 10.39
C MET A 75 -16.68 0.49 9.98
N LEU A 76 -16.36 1.55 9.23
CA LEU A 76 -17.40 2.41 8.67
C LEU A 76 -18.30 1.60 7.71
N GLU A 77 -19.59 1.94 7.65
CA GLU A 77 -20.61 1.25 6.85
C GLU A 77 -20.38 1.37 5.34
N ALA A 78 -19.56 2.33 4.92
CA ALA A 78 -19.15 2.53 3.54
C ALA A 78 -17.67 2.92 3.45
N ASP A 79 -17.03 2.44 2.39
CA ASP A 79 -15.63 2.67 2.00
C ASP A 79 -15.53 3.30 0.60
N LEU A 80 -16.66 3.85 0.09
CA LEU A 80 -16.78 4.56 -1.17
C LEU A 80 -17.55 5.86 -0.93
N THR A 81 -17.03 6.96 -1.48
CA THR A 81 -17.52 8.31 -1.19
C THR A 81 -19.01 8.53 -1.44
N TRP A 82 -19.56 8.10 -2.58
CA TRP A 82 -21.00 8.30 -2.85
C TRP A 82 -21.89 7.40 -1.98
N HIS A 83 -21.43 6.20 -1.60
CA HIS A 83 -22.14 5.36 -0.63
C HIS A 83 -22.10 5.98 0.76
N MET A 84 -21.01 6.66 1.13
CA MET A 84 -20.88 7.27 2.45
C MET A 84 -21.98 8.31 2.72
N ILE A 85 -22.45 9.07 1.72
CA ILE A 85 -23.55 10.04 1.85
C ILE A 85 -24.85 9.40 2.32
N ASP A 86 -25.13 8.20 1.81
CA ASP A 86 -26.40 7.49 2.04
C ASP A 86 -26.31 6.50 3.21
N MET A 87 -25.14 5.89 3.42
CA MET A 87 -24.95 4.78 4.36
C MET A 87 -24.32 5.16 5.68
N LEU A 88 -23.52 6.24 5.77
CA LEU A 88 -22.88 6.57 7.04
C LEU A 88 -23.86 7.19 8.03
N HIS A 89 -23.91 6.62 9.22
CA HIS A 89 -24.72 7.14 10.31
C HIS A 89 -23.90 7.56 11.54
N PRO A 90 -24.47 8.43 12.39
CA PRO A 90 -25.62 9.29 12.14
C PRO A 90 -25.29 10.39 11.12
N ARG A 91 -26.25 10.70 10.24
CA ARG A 91 -26.20 11.85 9.33
C ARG A 91 -26.86 13.04 10.01
N VAL A 92 -26.06 14.04 10.36
CA VAL A 92 -26.52 15.23 11.12
C VAL A 92 -26.89 16.40 10.21
N PHE A 93 -26.45 16.36 8.95
CA PHE A 93 -26.83 17.33 7.93
C PHE A 93 -26.83 16.68 6.55
N TYR A 94 -27.78 17.11 5.71
CA TYR A 94 -27.87 16.73 4.31
C TYR A 94 -28.36 17.94 3.51
N TYR A 95 -27.77 18.15 2.34
CA TYR A 95 -28.19 19.18 1.42
C TYR A 95 -27.99 18.70 -0.02
N GLU A 96 -29.03 18.86 -0.83
CA GLU A 96 -29.03 18.55 -2.25
C GLU A 96 -29.25 19.85 -3.02
N LEU A 97 -28.35 20.14 -3.95
CA LEU A 97 -28.35 21.41 -4.67
C LEU A 97 -29.40 21.39 -5.77
N THR A 98 -30.18 22.46 -5.85
CA THR A 98 -31.06 22.71 -7.01
C THR A 98 -30.32 23.45 -8.12
N HIS A 99 -29.19 24.09 -7.79
CA HIS A 99 -28.47 25.04 -8.64
C HIS A 99 -29.25 26.33 -8.94
N GLU A 100 -30.28 26.60 -8.15
CA GLU A 100 -31.09 27.82 -8.18
C GLU A 100 -30.91 28.66 -6.90
N GLU A 101 -30.01 28.25 -5.99
CA GLU A 101 -29.78 28.92 -4.71
C GLU A 101 -29.23 30.34 -4.88
N THR A 102 -29.79 31.30 -4.15
CA THR A 102 -29.23 32.67 -4.07
C THR A 102 -27.93 32.71 -3.28
N GLU A 103 -27.16 33.80 -3.43
CA GLU A 103 -25.91 33.99 -2.66
C GLU A 103 -26.18 33.99 -1.14
N GLU A 104 -27.29 34.56 -0.71
CA GLU A 104 -27.71 34.57 0.69
C GLU A 104 -28.06 33.17 1.19
N GLU A 105 -28.74 32.36 0.38
CA GLU A 105 -29.06 30.97 0.71
C GLU A 105 -27.79 30.13 0.83
N GLN A 106 -26.88 30.25 -0.13
CA GLN A 106 -25.59 29.56 -0.09
C GLN A 106 -24.77 29.96 1.15
N LYS A 107 -24.74 31.25 1.49
CA LYS A 107 -24.08 31.75 2.69
C LYS A 107 -24.72 31.19 3.96
N ALA A 108 -26.04 31.19 4.04
CA ALA A 108 -26.77 30.66 5.20
C ALA A 108 -26.52 29.15 5.39
N VAL A 109 -26.47 28.39 4.29
CA VAL A 109 -26.10 26.96 4.32
C VAL A 109 -24.67 26.79 4.84
N CYS A 110 -23.71 27.56 4.34
CA CYS A 110 -22.32 27.49 4.78
C CYS A 110 -22.16 27.85 6.27
N GLU A 111 -22.79 28.93 6.74
CA GLU A 111 -22.76 29.34 8.15
C GLU A 111 -23.41 28.28 9.05
N ARG A 112 -24.53 27.69 8.63
CA ARG A 112 -25.19 26.61 9.34
C ARG A 112 -24.29 25.38 9.48
N VAL A 113 -23.64 24.95 8.40
CA VAL A 113 -22.73 23.80 8.43
C VAL A 113 -21.53 24.09 9.33
N LYS A 114 -20.88 25.25 9.17
CA LYS A 114 -19.75 25.66 10.03
C LYS A 114 -20.12 25.67 11.51
N GLY A 115 -21.32 26.12 11.87
CA GLY A 115 -21.81 26.13 13.25
C GLY A 115 -22.18 24.75 13.80
N LEU A 116 -22.42 23.76 12.93
CA LEU A 116 -22.75 22.38 13.31
C LEU A 116 -21.53 21.50 13.54
N LEU A 117 -20.44 21.76 12.81
CA LEU A 117 -19.28 20.87 12.75
C LEU A 117 -18.61 20.67 14.11
N GLU A 118 -18.44 19.40 14.47
CA GLU A 118 -17.70 18.96 15.66
C GLU A 118 -16.46 18.16 15.26
N PRO A 119 -15.32 18.27 15.98
CA PRO A 119 -14.13 17.47 15.69
C PRO A 119 -14.46 15.98 15.61
N GLY A 120 -14.04 15.33 14.52
CA GLY A 120 -14.38 13.93 14.21
C GLY A 120 -15.56 13.76 13.23
N ASP A 121 -16.33 14.81 12.94
CA ASP A 121 -17.36 14.78 11.91
C ASP A 121 -16.74 14.53 10.52
N ILE A 122 -17.44 13.77 9.68
CA ILE A 122 -17.08 13.49 8.29
C ILE A 122 -17.95 14.34 7.37
N VAL A 123 -17.33 15.09 6.47
CA VAL A 123 -18.02 15.85 5.42
C VAL A 123 -17.79 15.16 4.08
N THR A 124 -18.87 14.84 3.39
CA THR A 124 -18.82 14.11 2.12
C THR A 124 -19.66 14.84 1.09
N PHE A 125 -19.18 14.94 -0.16
CA PHE A 125 -19.97 15.46 -1.28
C PHE A 125 -19.85 14.59 -2.53
N GLU A 126 -20.90 14.61 -3.33
CA GLU A 126 -21.01 13.96 -4.63
C GLU A 126 -21.13 15.02 -5.72
N ARG A 127 -20.40 14.80 -6.82
CA ARG A 127 -20.45 15.61 -8.03
C ARG A 127 -21.40 15.01 -9.06
N THR A 128 -21.80 15.82 -10.04
CA THR A 128 -22.73 15.42 -11.10
C THR A 128 -22.21 14.30 -12.02
N ASP A 129 -20.90 14.05 -12.05
CA ASP A 129 -20.25 12.95 -12.78
C ASP A 129 -20.14 11.64 -11.96
N HIS A 130 -20.79 11.58 -10.80
CA HIS A 130 -20.70 10.50 -9.80
C HIS A 130 -19.31 10.33 -9.18
N SER A 131 -18.40 11.31 -9.34
CA SER A 131 -17.23 11.43 -8.47
C SER A 131 -17.62 12.12 -7.15
N GLY A 132 -16.71 12.13 -6.19
CA GLY A 132 -16.95 12.80 -4.91
C GLY A 132 -15.69 12.93 -4.10
N HIS A 133 -15.78 13.58 -2.95
CA HIS A 133 -14.69 13.61 -1.97
C HIS A 133 -15.23 13.57 -0.53
N THR A 134 -14.42 13.07 0.40
CA THR A 134 -14.75 13.00 1.82
C THR A 134 -13.59 13.47 2.70
N MET A 135 -13.92 14.08 3.84
CA MET A 135 -12.97 14.79 4.70
C MET A 135 -13.33 14.64 6.17
N LEU A 136 -12.33 14.62 7.05
CA LEU A 136 -12.47 14.61 8.50
C LEU A 136 -12.31 16.01 9.07
N TYR A 137 -13.31 16.53 9.78
CA TYR A 137 -13.19 17.81 10.46
C TYR A 137 -12.30 17.68 11.70
N ALA A 138 -11.20 18.44 11.72
CA ALA A 138 -10.21 18.44 12.78
C ALA A 138 -10.50 19.45 13.91
N GLY A 139 -11.54 20.27 13.75
CA GLY A 139 -11.78 21.43 14.62
C GLY A 139 -11.05 22.68 14.13
N GLU A 140 -11.38 23.82 14.74
CA GLU A 140 -10.73 25.11 14.47
C GLU A 140 -10.70 25.49 12.98
N GLY A 141 -11.74 25.11 12.23
CA GLY A 141 -11.82 25.42 10.81
C GLY A 141 -10.88 24.61 9.92
N ARG A 142 -10.49 23.39 10.32
CA ARG A 142 -9.54 22.55 9.56
C ARG A 142 -10.12 21.18 9.20
N PHE A 143 -9.66 20.64 8.07
CA PHE A 143 -10.01 19.32 7.56
C PHE A 143 -8.75 18.50 7.28
N LEU A 144 -8.78 17.22 7.66
CA LEU A 144 -7.80 16.22 7.23
C LEU A 144 -8.44 15.32 6.18
N HIS A 145 -7.71 15.07 5.09
CA HIS A 145 -8.19 14.20 4.01
C HIS A 145 -7.03 13.72 3.14
N SER A 146 -7.31 12.72 2.30
CA SER A 146 -6.39 12.22 1.28
C SER A 146 -6.86 12.68 -0.08
N THR A 147 -6.00 13.33 -0.87
CA THR A 147 -6.35 13.88 -2.19
C THR A 147 -5.12 14.00 -3.11
N GLN A 148 -5.37 14.31 -4.38
CA GLN A 148 -4.36 14.61 -5.40
C GLN A 148 -4.02 16.11 -5.42
N GLN A 149 -3.59 16.65 -4.28
CA GLN A 149 -3.48 18.11 -4.06
C GLN A 149 -2.48 18.81 -5.00
N HIS A 150 -1.48 18.07 -5.53
CA HIS A 150 -0.40 18.59 -6.36
C HIS A 150 -0.43 18.11 -7.83
N GLY A 151 -1.59 17.65 -8.30
CA GLY A 151 -1.76 17.05 -9.64
C GLY A 151 -2.06 15.56 -9.55
N PHE A 152 -2.16 14.89 -10.71
CA PHE A 152 -2.46 13.47 -10.72
C PHE A 152 -1.32 12.68 -10.08
N ASN A 153 -1.59 12.16 -8.88
CA ASN A 153 -0.66 11.38 -8.08
C ASN A 153 -1.32 10.01 -7.80
N GLY A 154 -0.56 8.93 -7.95
CA GLY A 154 -1.07 7.57 -7.94
C GLY A 154 -0.80 6.80 -9.24
N TYR A 155 -1.64 5.82 -9.55
CA TYR A 155 -1.51 5.05 -10.79
C TYR A 155 -2.45 5.54 -11.88
N GLN A 156 -1.91 5.86 -13.05
CA GLN A 156 -2.67 6.08 -14.27
C GLN A 156 -2.82 4.73 -14.96
N TYR A 157 -3.96 4.07 -14.78
CA TYR A 157 -4.16 2.72 -15.31
C TYR A 157 -4.26 2.71 -16.85
N ASP A 158 -4.86 3.73 -17.45
CA ASP A 158 -4.93 3.88 -18.91
C ASP A 158 -3.55 4.07 -19.55
N GLU A 159 -2.67 4.83 -18.87
CA GLU A 159 -1.28 5.03 -19.29
C GLU A 159 -0.32 3.93 -18.80
N MET A 160 -0.82 3.00 -17.96
CA MET A 160 -0.05 2.00 -17.23
C MET A 160 1.19 2.59 -16.55
N ARG A 161 1.01 3.70 -15.83
CA ARG A 161 2.10 4.51 -15.29
C ARG A 161 1.89 4.85 -13.82
N ASN A 162 2.94 4.66 -13.02
CA ASN A 162 2.96 5.09 -11.64
C ASN A 162 3.50 6.53 -11.52
N ILE A 163 2.78 7.40 -10.81
CA ILE A 163 3.20 8.76 -10.48
C ILE A 163 3.27 8.87 -8.96
N PHE A 164 4.48 9.05 -8.45
CA PHE A 164 4.74 9.13 -7.02
C PHE A 164 4.79 10.59 -6.58
N ASP A 165 4.02 10.95 -5.56
CA ASP A 165 4.02 12.28 -4.97
C ASP A 165 5.07 12.38 -3.85
N PRO A 166 6.10 13.23 -3.96
CA PRO A 166 7.06 13.44 -2.89
C PRO A 166 6.45 14.06 -1.61
N ALA A 167 5.29 14.71 -1.69
CA ALA A 167 4.58 15.24 -0.54
C ALA A 167 3.65 14.21 0.13
N GLY A 168 3.26 13.16 -0.61
CA GLY A 168 2.20 12.25 -0.22
C GLY A 168 0.79 12.83 -0.43
N THR A 169 -0.24 12.04 -0.09
CA THR A 169 -1.63 12.39 -0.40
C THR A 169 -2.43 12.95 0.76
N VAL A 170 -2.04 12.66 2.00
CA VAL A 170 -2.77 13.14 3.18
C VAL A 170 -2.35 14.57 3.45
N CYS A 171 -3.33 15.46 3.60
CA CYS A 171 -3.11 16.89 3.77
C CYS A 171 -4.10 17.48 4.79
N GLU A 172 -3.76 18.69 5.26
CA GLU A 172 -4.63 19.53 6.07
C GLU A 172 -5.08 20.73 5.22
N ASP A 173 -6.39 20.95 5.15
CA ASP A 173 -7.01 22.09 4.45
C ASP A 173 -7.84 22.93 5.41
N THR A 174 -8.03 24.21 5.08
CA THR A 174 -8.88 25.10 5.88
C THR A 174 -10.32 25.10 5.38
N CYS A 175 -11.27 25.40 6.27
CA CYS A 175 -12.68 25.56 5.95
C CYS A 175 -12.92 26.61 4.85
N GLU A 176 -12.10 27.66 4.78
CA GLU A 176 -12.22 28.70 3.75
C GLU A 176 -12.12 28.10 2.34
N ARG A 177 -11.28 27.07 2.14
CA ARG A 177 -11.12 26.40 0.84
C ARG A 177 -12.41 25.73 0.36
N TRP A 178 -13.25 25.27 1.30
CA TRP A 178 -14.44 24.44 1.04
C TRP A 178 -15.77 25.22 1.17
N PHE A 179 -15.78 26.30 1.95
CA PHE A 179 -17.00 27.04 2.27
C PHE A 179 -16.98 28.50 1.79
N THR A 180 -15.96 28.92 1.04
CA THR A 180 -15.94 30.26 0.42
C THR A 180 -16.23 30.13 -1.07
N PRO A 181 -17.18 30.92 -1.62
CA PRO A 181 -17.45 30.93 -3.05
C PRO A 181 -16.19 31.11 -3.90
N TRP A 182 -16.17 30.43 -5.02
CA TRP A 182 -15.10 30.59 -6.01
C TRP A 182 -15.38 31.81 -6.88
N ASP A 183 -14.45 32.75 -6.88
CA ASP A 183 -14.50 34.00 -7.65
C ASP A 183 -13.98 33.84 -9.10
N GLY A 184 -13.72 32.62 -9.55
CA GLY A 184 -13.14 32.35 -10.88
C GLY A 184 -11.61 32.44 -10.92
N SER A 185 -10.94 32.95 -9.89
CA SER A 185 -9.50 33.26 -9.93
C SER A 185 -8.60 32.16 -9.34
N ASP A 186 -9.12 31.38 -8.40
CA ASP A 186 -8.35 30.35 -7.68
C ASP A 186 -8.91 28.94 -7.92
N TRP A 187 -8.33 28.24 -8.90
CA TRP A 187 -8.71 26.88 -9.29
C TRP A 187 -8.50 25.83 -8.17
N THR A 188 -7.81 26.18 -7.08
CA THR A 188 -7.56 25.29 -5.94
C THR A 188 -8.70 25.27 -4.91
N LYS A 189 -9.60 26.27 -4.92
CA LYS A 189 -10.81 26.25 -4.09
C LYS A 189 -11.67 25.04 -4.46
N LEU A 190 -12.35 24.42 -3.50
CA LEU A 190 -13.21 23.24 -3.70
C LEU A 190 -14.55 23.50 -3.02
N TYR A 191 -15.19 24.59 -3.43
CA TYR A 191 -16.41 25.09 -2.82
C TYR A 191 -17.54 24.05 -2.90
N LEU A 192 -18.09 23.68 -1.73
CA LEU A 192 -19.09 22.62 -1.56
C LEU A 192 -20.44 22.92 -2.23
N LEU A 193 -20.68 24.18 -2.61
CA LEU A 193 -21.88 24.61 -3.32
C LEU A 193 -21.59 25.01 -4.77
N ARG A 194 -20.52 24.47 -5.38
CA ARG A 194 -20.24 24.68 -6.81
C ARG A 194 -21.31 24.02 -7.69
N SER A 195 -21.45 24.53 -8.91
CA SER A 195 -22.38 24.04 -9.92
C SER A 195 -22.20 22.57 -10.33
N ASN A 196 -21.04 21.98 -10.06
CA ASN A 196 -20.79 20.56 -10.33
C ASN A 196 -20.97 19.65 -9.10
N VAL A 197 -21.34 20.20 -7.93
CA VAL A 197 -21.68 19.42 -6.73
C VAL A 197 -23.18 19.19 -6.71
N LYS A 198 -23.59 17.91 -6.68
CA LYS A 198 -24.99 17.52 -6.65
C LYS A 198 -25.56 17.59 -5.23
N ARG A 199 -24.82 17.05 -4.26
CA ARG A 199 -25.26 16.96 -2.86
C ARG A 199 -24.07 16.79 -1.92
N PHE A 200 -24.27 17.15 -0.65
CA PHE A 200 -23.30 16.89 0.41
C PHE A 200 -23.98 16.61 1.75
N SER A 201 -23.23 16.00 2.65
CA SER A 201 -23.69 15.60 3.98
C SER A 201 -22.60 15.72 5.02
N VAL A 202 -23.04 15.87 6.27
CA VAL A 202 -22.20 15.79 7.46
C VAL A 202 -22.63 14.59 8.27
N HIS A 203 -21.66 13.74 8.63
CA HIS A 203 -21.86 12.52 9.39
C HIS A 203 -21.05 12.56 10.68
N ARG A 204 -21.55 11.88 11.71
CA ARG A 204 -20.95 11.85 13.05
C ARG A 204 -20.77 10.42 13.56
N PRO A 205 -20.01 9.56 12.85
CA PRO A 205 -19.85 8.17 13.24
C PRO A 205 -19.13 7.99 14.58
N LEU A 206 -18.45 9.02 15.08
CA LEU A 206 -17.83 9.01 16.41
C LEU A 206 -18.82 8.72 17.54
N ASP A 207 -20.10 9.09 17.38
CA ASP A 207 -21.15 8.82 18.38
C ASP A 207 -21.49 7.32 18.46
N LEU A 208 -21.19 6.55 17.42
CA LEU A 208 -21.38 5.10 17.35
C LEU A 208 -20.07 4.32 17.61
N ALA A 209 -18.92 4.99 17.50
CA ALA A 209 -17.62 4.37 17.71
C ALA A 209 -17.45 3.92 19.18
N GLY A 210 -16.94 2.70 19.35
CA GLY A 210 -16.62 2.12 20.65
C GLY A 210 -15.47 2.82 21.38
N ASP A 211 -14.83 2.12 22.31
CA ASP A 211 -13.64 2.63 22.98
C ASP A 211 -12.42 2.57 22.05
N PRO A 212 -11.45 3.50 22.19
CA PRO A 212 -10.23 3.43 21.41
C PRO A 212 -9.45 2.13 21.61
N THR A 213 -8.78 1.67 20.56
CA THR A 213 -7.89 0.52 20.63
C THR A 213 -6.68 0.82 21.53
N GLN A 214 -6.06 -0.23 22.06
CA GLN A 214 -4.81 -0.07 22.84
C GLN A 214 -3.70 0.60 22.03
N GLN A 215 -3.65 0.34 20.72
CA GLN A 215 -2.70 0.99 19.80
C GLN A 215 -2.97 2.49 19.68
N ALA A 216 -4.24 2.90 19.55
CA ALA A 216 -4.61 4.30 19.49
C ALA A 216 -4.31 5.05 20.80
N LEU A 217 -4.54 4.41 21.95
CA LEU A 217 -4.19 4.96 23.26
C LEU A 217 -2.68 5.10 23.45
N ALA A 218 -1.90 4.09 23.06
CA ALA A 218 -0.44 4.15 23.09
C ALA A 218 0.08 5.30 22.22
N ARG A 219 -0.46 5.45 21.00
CA ARG A 219 -0.14 6.56 20.09
C ARG A 219 -0.46 7.91 20.73
N TYR A 220 -1.64 8.05 21.31
CA TYR A 220 -2.10 9.34 21.83
C TYR A 220 -1.43 9.76 23.15
N HIS A 221 -1.19 8.83 24.08
CA HIS A 221 -0.69 9.16 25.42
C HIS A 221 0.83 9.03 25.57
N ARG A 222 1.47 8.11 24.84
CA ARG A 222 2.87 7.76 25.07
C ARG A 222 3.77 8.00 23.86
N ALA A 223 3.23 7.93 22.65
CA ALA A 223 3.96 8.17 21.41
C ALA A 223 3.40 9.35 20.61
N LYS A 224 2.79 10.32 21.31
CA LYS A 224 2.24 11.52 20.69
C LYS A 224 3.37 12.29 20.03
N ASP A 225 3.12 12.75 18.80
CA ASP A 225 4.08 13.53 18.00
C ASP A 225 5.37 12.75 17.64
N LEU A 226 5.42 11.44 17.87
CA LEU A 226 6.50 10.57 17.39
C LEU A 226 6.14 9.96 16.03
N VAL A 227 7.10 10.00 15.10
CA VAL A 227 7.01 9.30 13.82
C VAL A 227 7.98 8.13 13.85
N CYS A 228 7.42 6.93 13.96
CA CYS A 228 8.17 5.70 14.13
C CYS A 228 8.11 4.83 12.87
N SER A 229 9.19 4.15 12.53
CA SER A 229 9.21 3.11 11.49
C SER A 229 10.30 2.10 11.74
N VAL A 230 10.08 0.88 11.25
CA VAL A 230 11.11 -0.16 11.21
C VAL A 230 11.42 -0.49 9.76
N THR A 231 12.70 -0.50 9.41
CA THR A 231 13.21 -0.99 8.12
C THR A 231 14.18 -2.14 8.34
N ALA A 232 14.46 -2.90 7.29
CA ALA A 232 15.51 -3.90 7.26
C ALA A 232 16.58 -3.50 6.23
N ASP A 233 17.81 -3.93 6.44
CA ASP A 233 18.90 -3.79 5.46
C ASP A 233 18.70 -4.65 4.19
N VAL A 234 17.72 -5.55 4.22
CA VAL A 234 17.25 -6.33 3.07
C VAL A 234 15.99 -5.70 2.49
N ARG A 235 16.09 -5.20 1.26
CA ARG A 235 14.97 -4.55 0.55
C ARG A 235 13.82 -5.52 0.26
N PRO A 236 12.59 -5.03 0.07
CA PRO A 236 11.46 -5.83 -0.39
C PRO A 236 11.83 -6.69 -1.61
N GLY A 237 11.39 -7.95 -1.61
CA GLY A 237 11.64 -8.89 -2.71
C GLY A 237 13.06 -9.47 -2.77
N GLN A 238 14.06 -8.89 -2.11
CA GLN A 238 15.40 -9.48 -1.99
C GLN A 238 15.39 -10.66 -1.01
N THR A 239 16.25 -11.65 -1.23
CA THR A 239 16.48 -12.75 -0.28
C THR A 239 17.81 -12.59 0.44
N VAL A 240 17.81 -12.89 1.74
CA VAL A 240 19.03 -13.10 2.53
C VAL A 240 19.40 -14.59 2.53
N PRO A 241 20.70 -14.95 2.43
CA PRO A 241 21.14 -16.33 2.64
C PRO A 241 20.77 -16.86 4.02
N ASN A 242 20.39 -18.14 4.08
CA ASN A 242 20.12 -18.81 5.35
C ASN A 242 21.35 -18.75 6.28
N GLY A 243 21.12 -18.47 7.57
CA GLY A 243 22.18 -18.29 8.56
C GLY A 243 22.88 -16.91 8.52
N ASN A 244 22.55 -16.04 7.56
CA ASN A 244 23.07 -14.68 7.58
C ASN A 244 22.21 -13.76 8.48
N PRO A 245 22.86 -12.80 9.17
CA PRO A 245 22.15 -11.79 9.94
C PRO A 245 21.46 -10.77 9.03
N VAL A 246 20.29 -10.30 9.47
CA VAL A 246 19.53 -9.17 8.95
C VAL A 246 19.50 -8.08 10.01
N VAL A 247 19.82 -6.86 9.62
CA VAL A 247 19.82 -5.70 10.52
C VAL A 247 18.50 -4.95 10.37
N TYR A 248 17.74 -4.91 11.45
CA TYR A 248 16.55 -4.08 11.57
C TYR A 248 16.93 -2.73 12.18
N THR A 249 16.41 -1.65 11.60
CA THR A 249 16.60 -0.28 12.10
C THR A 249 15.25 0.28 12.55
N VAL A 250 15.13 0.57 13.84
CA VAL A 250 14.02 1.35 14.41
C VAL A 250 14.41 2.82 14.31
N SER A 251 13.64 3.60 13.54
CA SER A 251 13.79 5.07 13.47
C SER A 251 12.65 5.73 14.23
N VAL A 252 12.98 6.64 15.13
CA VAL A 252 12.02 7.44 15.90
C VAL A 252 12.36 8.91 15.73
N ARG A 253 11.48 9.64 15.02
CA ARG A 253 11.55 11.09 14.88
C ARG A 253 10.60 11.75 15.88
N ASN A 254 11.03 12.81 16.53
CA ASN A 254 10.21 13.61 17.42
C ASN A 254 9.75 14.88 16.69
N ASP A 255 8.48 14.93 16.28
CA ASP A 255 7.86 16.11 15.65
C ASP A 255 7.28 17.09 16.68
N GLY A 256 7.46 16.81 17.98
CA GLY A 256 7.06 17.69 19.08
C GLY A 256 8.04 18.85 19.31
N GLU A 257 7.66 19.72 20.26
CA GLU A 257 8.44 20.92 20.61
C GLU A 257 9.44 20.69 21.74
N THR A 258 9.41 19.52 22.38
CA THR A 258 10.24 19.20 23.56
C THR A 258 10.88 17.84 23.42
N ASP A 259 12.03 17.65 24.07
CA ASP A 259 12.71 16.36 24.15
C ASP A 259 11.83 15.30 24.83
N ILE A 260 11.86 14.07 24.32
CA ILE A 260 11.04 12.97 24.81
C ILE A 260 11.92 11.76 25.12
N ALA A 261 11.73 11.16 26.29
CA ALA A 261 12.27 9.84 26.59
C ALA A 261 11.44 8.76 25.88
N VAL A 262 12.11 7.90 25.14
CA VAL A 262 11.51 6.86 24.30
C VAL A 262 12.02 5.50 24.74
N GLU A 263 11.09 4.64 25.14
CA GLU A 263 11.26 3.23 25.43
C GLU A 263 11.07 2.43 24.15
N ILE A 264 12.10 1.69 23.73
CA ILE A 264 12.07 0.84 22.55
C ILE A 264 12.27 -0.60 23.00
N GLU A 265 11.23 -1.40 22.79
CA GLU A 265 11.24 -2.84 23.01
C GLU A 265 11.22 -3.54 21.67
N TYR A 266 12.07 -4.55 21.52
CA TYR A 266 12.03 -5.44 20.36
C TYR A 266 12.14 -6.88 20.83
N THR A 267 11.32 -7.74 20.25
CA THR A 267 11.31 -9.18 20.48
C THR A 267 11.21 -9.87 19.14
N ALA A 268 12.20 -10.69 18.82
CA ALA A 268 12.10 -11.51 17.64
C ALA A 268 11.21 -12.73 17.94
N LYS A 269 10.31 -13.09 17.01
CA LYS A 269 9.50 -14.31 17.15
C LYS A 269 10.43 -15.54 17.05
N LYS A 270 10.04 -16.65 17.70
CA LYS A 270 10.83 -17.90 17.93
C LYS A 270 11.89 -18.24 16.84
N ASP A 271 13.03 -18.76 17.32
CA ASP A 271 14.11 -19.45 16.57
C ASP A 271 15.33 -18.63 16.10
N ILE A 272 15.78 -17.64 16.90
CA ILE A 272 17.00 -16.84 16.63
C ILE A 272 18.05 -16.99 17.74
N VAL A 273 19.34 -16.96 17.35
CA VAL A 273 20.50 -17.35 18.18
C VAL A 273 21.17 -16.17 18.91
N GLU A 274 21.08 -14.92 18.45
CA GLU A 274 21.62 -13.75 19.16
C GLU A 274 20.63 -12.57 19.18
N GLU A 275 20.43 -11.97 20.37
CA GLU A 275 19.45 -10.92 20.73
C GLU A 275 17.95 -11.29 20.60
N LYS A 276 17.51 -12.24 21.43
CA LYS A 276 16.08 -12.66 21.52
C LYS A 276 15.12 -11.52 21.88
N GLN A 277 15.59 -10.58 22.68
CA GLN A 277 14.80 -9.45 23.17
C GLN A 277 15.76 -8.32 23.56
N GLY A 278 15.38 -7.09 23.27
CA GLY A 278 16.10 -5.92 23.73
C GLY A 278 15.17 -4.83 24.22
N PHE A 279 15.71 -4.02 25.12
CA PHE A 279 15.09 -2.83 25.67
C PHE A 279 16.12 -1.71 25.66
N ARG A 280 15.70 -0.54 25.17
CA ARG A 280 16.52 0.67 25.15
C ARG A 280 15.66 1.85 25.56
N VAL A 281 16.25 2.75 26.34
CA VAL A 281 15.67 4.07 26.61
C VAL A 281 16.59 5.09 25.98
N VAL A 282 16.04 5.90 25.07
CA VAL A 282 16.77 6.98 24.39
C VAL A 282 16.04 8.30 24.60
N SER A 283 16.79 9.40 24.68
CA SER A 283 16.20 10.74 24.67
C SER A 283 16.23 11.25 23.24
N VAL A 284 15.06 11.50 22.65
CA VAL A 284 14.93 12.02 21.29
C VAL A 284 14.66 13.52 21.36
N GLN A 285 15.59 14.31 20.86
CA GLN A 285 15.47 15.77 20.86
C GLN A 285 14.35 16.24 19.94
N ALA A 286 13.73 17.38 20.26
CA ALA A 286 12.70 17.99 19.41
C ALA A 286 13.23 18.24 17.98
N GLY A 287 12.49 17.78 16.97
CA GLY A 287 12.86 17.86 15.56
C GLY A 287 13.91 16.85 15.07
N GLU A 288 14.51 16.07 15.98
CA GLU A 288 15.57 15.12 15.65
C GLU A 288 15.05 13.69 15.44
N THR A 289 15.90 12.85 14.84
CA THR A 289 15.62 11.42 14.62
C THR A 289 16.69 10.56 15.27
N GLU A 290 16.26 9.67 16.16
CA GLU A 290 17.12 8.62 16.72
C GLU A 290 16.95 7.30 15.96
N LYS A 291 18.05 6.56 15.83
CA LYS A 291 18.09 5.27 15.15
C LYS A 291 18.73 4.21 16.03
N ILE A 292 18.02 3.11 16.23
CA ILE A 292 18.50 1.94 16.96
C ILE A 292 18.48 0.75 16.04
N THR A 293 19.55 -0.05 16.07
CA THR A 293 19.63 -1.28 15.30
C THR A 293 19.59 -2.50 16.20
N PHE A 294 19.05 -3.58 15.66
CA PHE A 294 19.17 -4.92 16.23
C PHE A 294 19.26 -5.93 15.08
N THR A 295 19.78 -7.11 15.39
CA THR A 295 20.04 -8.15 14.38
C THR A 295 19.15 -9.36 14.61
N VAL A 296 18.67 -9.92 13.50
CA VAL A 296 17.92 -11.17 13.48
C VAL A 296 18.56 -12.09 12.44
N THR A 297 18.83 -13.34 12.80
CA THR A 297 19.42 -14.32 11.88
C THR A 297 18.34 -15.20 11.27
N ALA A 298 18.44 -15.46 9.96
CA ALA A 298 17.53 -16.38 9.27
C ALA A 298 17.71 -17.82 9.76
N ASP A 299 16.61 -18.43 10.19
CA ASP A 299 16.53 -19.88 10.43
C ASP A 299 16.79 -20.64 9.13
N ALA A 300 17.68 -21.62 9.17
CA ALA A 300 18.10 -22.37 7.99
C ALA A 300 16.98 -23.22 7.37
N GLU A 301 15.94 -23.53 8.12
CA GLU A 301 14.83 -24.36 7.67
C GLU A 301 13.62 -23.54 7.19
N LYS A 302 13.64 -22.21 7.33
CA LYS A 302 12.51 -21.35 7.00
C LYS A 302 12.77 -20.47 5.78
N PRO A 303 11.76 -20.28 4.93
CA PRO A 303 11.85 -19.41 3.74
C PRO A 303 11.75 -17.91 4.06
N TYR A 304 11.69 -17.52 5.34
CA TYR A 304 11.63 -16.13 5.78
C TYR A 304 12.06 -15.96 7.24
N ILE A 305 12.50 -14.76 7.56
CA ILE A 305 12.56 -14.21 8.91
C ILE A 305 11.21 -13.57 9.21
N GLU A 306 10.52 -14.08 10.22
CA GLU A 306 9.25 -13.53 10.69
C GLU A 306 9.37 -12.07 11.15
N GLU A 307 8.29 -11.30 10.97
CA GLU A 307 8.25 -9.92 11.44
C GLU A 307 8.57 -9.84 12.95
N PRO A 308 9.62 -9.09 13.34
CA PRO A 308 9.91 -8.88 14.76
C PRO A 308 8.80 -8.02 15.37
N GLN A 309 8.50 -8.27 16.64
CA GLN A 309 7.62 -7.39 17.40
C GLN A 309 8.45 -6.21 17.89
N VAL A 310 8.10 -5.00 17.46
CA VAL A 310 8.73 -3.76 17.92
C VAL A 310 7.66 -2.88 18.56
N LEU A 311 7.93 -2.42 19.78
CA LEU A 311 7.11 -1.45 20.49
C LEU A 311 7.94 -0.19 20.75
N VAL A 312 7.35 0.98 20.49
CA VAL A 312 7.91 2.28 20.86
C VAL A 312 6.93 2.93 21.82
N ASN A 313 7.31 3.11 23.09
CA ASN A 313 6.42 3.61 24.13
C ASN A 313 5.09 2.82 24.24
N GLY A 314 5.14 1.50 23.96
CA GLY A 314 3.97 0.62 23.92
C GLY A 314 3.16 0.64 22.61
N LEU A 315 3.47 1.55 21.67
CA LEU A 315 2.90 1.56 20.32
C LEU A 315 3.57 0.49 19.47
N ARG A 316 2.81 -0.43 18.88
CA ARG A 316 3.35 -1.45 17.99
C ARG A 316 3.70 -0.83 16.64
N ILE A 317 4.97 -0.93 16.27
CA ILE A 317 5.45 -0.47 14.98
C ILE A 317 5.47 -1.65 14.02
N TRP A 318 4.98 -1.41 12.80
CA TRP A 318 5.06 -2.39 11.73
C TRP A 318 6.52 -2.65 11.38
N ALA A 319 6.89 -3.93 11.22
CA ALA A 319 8.24 -4.33 10.84
C ALA A 319 8.18 -5.27 9.62
N PRO A 320 9.10 -5.11 8.65
CA PRO A 320 9.08 -5.94 7.45
C PRO A 320 9.51 -7.39 7.76
N ARG A 321 8.75 -8.35 7.25
CA ARG A 321 9.21 -9.72 7.05
C ARG A 321 10.29 -9.74 5.96
N VAL A 322 11.35 -10.52 6.14
CA VAL A 322 12.45 -10.68 5.16
C VAL A 322 12.45 -12.08 4.57
N LEU A 323 12.61 -12.19 3.25
CA LEU A 323 12.75 -13.49 2.58
C LEU A 323 14.12 -14.09 2.90
N ALA A 324 14.12 -15.36 3.30
CA ALA A 324 15.32 -16.14 3.52
C ALA A 324 15.38 -17.30 2.53
N GLY A 325 16.56 -17.59 2.01
CA GLY A 325 16.74 -18.74 1.15
C GLY A 325 18.11 -18.76 0.51
N THR A 326 18.40 -19.83 -0.22
CA THR A 326 19.64 -19.90 -1.00
C THR A 326 19.58 -18.91 -2.16
N ALA A 327 20.53 -17.96 -2.18
CA ALA A 327 20.74 -17.13 -3.35
C ALA A 327 21.07 -18.03 -4.55
N LEU A 328 20.55 -17.69 -5.73
CA LEU A 328 20.94 -18.35 -6.95
C LEU A 328 22.47 -18.14 -7.14
N PRO A 329 23.29 -19.21 -7.24
CA PRO A 329 24.72 -19.06 -7.45
C PRO A 329 24.99 -18.19 -8.68
N SER A 330 26.01 -17.33 -8.62
CA SER A 330 26.26 -16.36 -9.71
C SER A 330 26.44 -17.02 -11.07
N GLU A 331 27.03 -18.22 -11.11
CA GLU A 331 27.16 -19.04 -12.32
C GLU A 331 25.82 -19.52 -12.89
N CYS A 332 24.86 -19.87 -12.03
CA CYS A 332 23.51 -20.25 -12.41
C CYS A 332 22.76 -19.05 -12.99
N ALA A 333 22.84 -17.89 -12.33
CA ALA A 333 22.29 -16.64 -12.85
C ALA A 333 22.90 -16.30 -14.22
N VAL A 334 24.22 -16.43 -14.37
CA VAL A 334 24.91 -16.21 -15.66
C VAL A 334 24.43 -17.18 -16.74
N ALA A 335 24.20 -18.45 -16.41
CA ALA A 335 23.68 -19.44 -17.35
C ALA A 335 22.27 -19.06 -17.84
N LEU A 336 21.37 -18.66 -16.93
CA LEU A 336 20.02 -18.20 -17.30
C LEU A 336 20.07 -16.94 -18.16
N VAL A 337 20.91 -15.97 -17.80
CA VAL A 337 21.07 -14.73 -18.58
C VAL A 337 21.61 -15.03 -19.98
N LYS A 338 22.63 -15.89 -20.10
CA LYS A 338 23.18 -16.30 -21.40
C LYS A 338 22.12 -16.98 -22.25
N ALA A 339 21.35 -17.89 -21.64
CA ALA A 339 20.33 -18.62 -22.37
C ALA A 339 19.21 -17.66 -22.83
N ALA A 340 18.73 -16.76 -21.96
CA ALA A 340 17.72 -15.77 -22.32
C ALA A 340 18.19 -14.81 -23.43
N ALA A 341 19.48 -14.45 -23.48
CA ALA A 341 20.02 -13.62 -24.55
C ALA A 341 19.88 -14.27 -25.95
N HIS A 342 19.76 -15.60 -26.04
CA HIS A 342 19.51 -16.30 -27.31
C HIS A 342 18.06 -16.17 -27.79
N LEU A 343 17.15 -15.64 -26.98
CA LEU A 343 15.76 -15.38 -27.36
C LEU A 343 15.60 -14.11 -28.18
N THR A 344 16.49 -13.12 -28.02
CA THR A 344 16.34 -11.81 -28.66
C THR A 344 16.19 -11.95 -30.18
N GLY A 345 15.11 -11.39 -30.72
CA GLY A 345 14.75 -11.50 -32.13
C GLY A 345 14.00 -12.77 -32.53
N LYS A 346 13.63 -13.64 -31.56
CA LYS A 346 12.87 -14.87 -31.79
C LYS A 346 11.49 -14.83 -31.10
N ASN A 347 10.54 -15.55 -31.67
CA ASN A 347 9.24 -15.81 -31.06
C ASN A 347 9.26 -17.19 -30.39
N ILE A 348 9.94 -17.27 -29.24
CA ILE A 348 10.10 -18.51 -28.46
C ILE A 348 9.72 -18.17 -27.02
N ASP A 349 9.02 -19.10 -26.36
CA ASP A 349 8.64 -18.97 -24.95
C ASP A 349 9.88 -18.97 -24.03
N LEU A 350 9.92 -18.00 -23.12
CA LEU A 350 11.05 -17.81 -22.19
C LEU A 350 11.23 -19.02 -21.26
N LEU A 351 10.13 -19.57 -20.72
CA LEU A 351 10.21 -20.68 -19.77
C LEU A 351 10.67 -21.97 -20.46
N ALA A 352 10.13 -22.26 -21.65
CA ALA A 352 10.55 -23.42 -22.45
C ALA A 352 12.05 -23.37 -22.80
N MET A 353 12.58 -22.17 -23.05
CA MET A 353 14.01 -22.00 -23.29
C MET A 353 14.81 -22.19 -21.99
N LEU A 354 14.36 -21.63 -20.87
CA LEU A 354 15.12 -21.68 -19.60
C LEU A 354 15.05 -23.05 -18.93
N GLN A 355 14.05 -23.87 -19.27
CA GLN A 355 13.81 -25.17 -18.65
C GLN A 355 15.02 -26.11 -18.66
N PRO A 356 15.71 -26.39 -19.79
CA PRO A 356 16.88 -27.27 -19.79
C PRO A 356 18.03 -26.74 -18.91
N VAL A 357 18.19 -25.41 -18.84
CA VAL A 357 19.22 -24.78 -18.00
C VAL A 357 18.86 -24.96 -16.53
N CYS A 358 17.63 -24.63 -16.14
CA CYS A 358 17.18 -24.80 -14.76
C CYS A 358 17.21 -26.26 -14.30
N GLU A 359 16.80 -27.20 -15.16
CA GLU A 359 16.87 -28.65 -14.89
C GLU A 359 18.31 -29.10 -14.63
N SER A 360 19.26 -28.65 -15.46
CA SER A 360 20.69 -28.98 -15.27
C SER A 360 21.28 -28.44 -13.94
N LEU A 361 20.67 -27.40 -13.38
CA LEU A 361 21.09 -26.74 -12.15
C LEU A 361 20.31 -27.24 -10.91
N GLY A 362 19.33 -28.12 -11.12
CA GLY A 362 18.47 -28.67 -10.07
C GLY A 362 17.36 -27.72 -9.60
N TYR A 363 17.05 -26.67 -10.37
CA TYR A 363 16.01 -25.70 -10.02
C TYR A 363 14.70 -25.97 -10.78
N PRO A 364 13.55 -25.96 -10.08
CA PRO A 364 12.26 -26.07 -10.74
C PRO A 364 11.89 -24.81 -11.55
N VAL A 365 11.27 -25.03 -12.70
CA VAL A 365 10.59 -23.99 -13.50
C VAL A 365 9.23 -24.55 -13.92
N PRO A 366 8.16 -23.73 -13.95
CA PRO A 366 6.85 -24.19 -14.42
C PRO A 366 6.86 -24.48 -15.92
N ASP A 367 6.03 -25.43 -16.37
CA ASP A 367 5.91 -25.83 -17.77
C ASP A 367 5.43 -24.69 -18.70
N SER A 368 4.64 -23.76 -18.17
CA SER A 368 4.19 -22.57 -18.90
C SER A 368 3.78 -21.44 -17.95
N VAL A 369 3.73 -20.21 -18.49
CA VAL A 369 3.28 -19.03 -17.73
C VAL A 369 1.84 -19.18 -17.28
N SER A 370 0.95 -19.64 -18.17
CA SER A 370 -0.46 -19.88 -17.86
C SER A 370 -0.64 -20.91 -16.74
N TYR A 371 0.09 -22.04 -16.80
CA TYR A 371 0.08 -23.03 -15.73
C TYR A 371 0.56 -22.45 -14.39
N ALA A 372 1.66 -21.68 -14.40
CA ALA A 372 2.17 -21.03 -13.19
C ALA A 372 1.15 -20.07 -12.57
N LEU A 373 0.49 -19.22 -13.37
CA LEU A 373 -0.52 -18.30 -12.84
C LEU A 373 -1.75 -19.04 -12.30
N HIS A 374 -2.21 -20.12 -12.95
CA HIS A 374 -3.30 -20.95 -12.42
C HIS A 374 -2.97 -21.65 -11.09
N THR A 375 -1.70 -21.97 -10.84
CA THR A 375 -1.27 -22.56 -9.55
C THR A 375 -1.12 -21.52 -8.45
N LEU A 376 -0.94 -20.24 -8.79
CA LEU A 376 -0.79 -19.13 -7.83
C LEU A 376 -2.09 -18.43 -7.49
N PHE A 377 -3.06 -18.38 -8.40
CA PHE A 377 -4.28 -17.60 -8.25
C PHE A 377 -5.56 -18.45 -8.30
N PHE A 378 -6.58 -18.05 -7.55
CA PHE A 378 -7.95 -18.48 -7.74
C PHE A 378 -8.61 -17.52 -8.73
N LEU A 379 -9.31 -18.05 -9.73
CA LEU A 379 -10.17 -17.28 -10.62
C LEU A 379 -11.57 -17.23 -10.03
N HIS A 380 -12.16 -16.04 -9.99
CA HIS A 380 -13.54 -15.82 -9.62
C HIS A 380 -14.27 -15.23 -10.82
N ASP A 381 -15.31 -15.92 -11.25
CA ASP A 381 -16.30 -15.39 -12.18
C ASP A 381 -17.34 -14.63 -11.35
N THR A 382 -17.40 -13.32 -11.51
CA THR A 382 -18.39 -12.48 -10.79
C THR A 382 -19.28 -11.79 -11.80
N GLU A 383 -20.52 -11.49 -11.41
CA GLU A 383 -21.50 -10.81 -12.27
C GLU A 383 -21.01 -9.46 -12.82
N ILE A 384 -20.00 -8.86 -12.18
CA ILE A 384 -19.54 -7.50 -12.44
C ILE A 384 -18.21 -7.51 -13.21
N ALA A 385 -17.28 -8.41 -12.89
CA ALA A 385 -16.05 -8.65 -13.67
C ALA A 385 -15.34 -9.95 -13.31
N ASP A 386 -14.52 -10.45 -14.23
CA ASP A 386 -13.54 -11.49 -13.94
C ASP A 386 -12.43 -10.95 -13.04
N VAL A 387 -12.15 -11.65 -11.95
CA VAL A 387 -11.12 -11.26 -10.98
C VAL A 387 -10.36 -12.47 -10.49
N VAL A 388 -9.14 -12.25 -10.03
CA VAL A 388 -8.32 -13.30 -9.44
C VAL A 388 -7.90 -12.94 -8.02
N SER A 389 -7.78 -13.92 -7.14
CA SER A 389 -7.18 -13.72 -5.83
C SER A 389 -5.96 -14.60 -5.64
N ARG A 390 -4.89 -14.06 -5.04
CA ARG A 390 -3.72 -14.86 -4.69
C ARG A 390 -4.15 -16.00 -3.75
N ARG A 391 -3.77 -17.24 -4.09
CA ARG A 391 -3.93 -18.40 -3.20
C ARG A 391 -3.02 -18.23 -1.96
N PRO A 392 -3.31 -18.88 -0.82
CA PRO A 392 -2.41 -18.88 0.31
C PRO A 392 -1.00 -19.28 -0.13
N GLN A 393 -0.02 -18.41 0.12
CA GLN A 393 1.36 -18.67 -0.26
C GLN A 393 1.92 -19.84 0.55
N ARG A 394 2.67 -20.72 -0.11
CA ARG A 394 3.44 -21.80 0.49
C ARG A 394 4.90 -21.56 0.17
N PRO A 395 5.61 -20.66 0.87
CA PRO A 395 6.94 -20.20 0.45
C PRO A 395 7.98 -21.32 0.35
N GLU A 396 7.76 -22.45 1.01
CA GLU A 396 8.57 -23.67 0.92
C GLU A 396 8.28 -24.51 -0.34
N LYS A 397 7.28 -24.15 -1.14
CA LYS A 397 6.86 -24.87 -2.37
C LYS A 397 6.69 -23.94 -3.58
N ASP A 398 6.27 -22.71 -3.34
CA ASP A 398 5.99 -21.72 -4.36
C ASP A 398 7.29 -21.06 -4.80
N LEU A 399 7.54 -21.00 -6.11
CA LEU A 399 8.65 -20.23 -6.68
C LEU A 399 8.41 -18.72 -6.56
N CYS A 400 7.23 -18.29 -6.12
CA CYS A 400 6.82 -16.90 -6.11
C CYS A 400 7.58 -16.10 -5.05
N VAL A 401 8.22 -15.01 -5.48
CA VAL A 401 8.80 -14.01 -4.59
C VAL A 401 7.67 -13.39 -3.78
N TYR A 402 7.84 -13.43 -2.45
CA TYR A 402 6.91 -12.86 -1.49
C TYR A 402 6.63 -11.38 -1.80
N LYS A 403 5.36 -10.98 -1.69
CA LYS A 403 4.82 -9.64 -2.03
C LYS A 403 4.83 -9.24 -3.51
N LEU A 404 5.70 -9.77 -4.36
CA LEU A 404 5.82 -9.31 -5.75
C LEU A 404 4.77 -9.93 -6.70
N TYR A 405 3.51 -9.59 -6.49
CA TYR A 405 2.38 -9.94 -7.37
C TYR A 405 1.32 -8.85 -7.35
N GLY A 406 0.43 -8.83 -8.34
CA GLY A 406 -0.65 -7.85 -8.42
C GLY A 406 -1.23 -7.71 -9.82
N GLY A 407 -1.90 -6.59 -10.09
CA GLY A 407 -2.54 -6.28 -11.37
C GLY A 407 -3.96 -5.76 -11.20
N THR A 408 -4.55 -5.21 -12.25
CA THR A 408 -5.90 -4.63 -12.26
C THR A 408 -6.99 -5.63 -11.95
N GLY A 409 -6.83 -6.87 -12.39
CA GLY A 409 -7.76 -7.97 -12.15
C GLY A 409 -7.54 -8.68 -10.82
N VAL A 410 -6.51 -8.31 -10.06
CA VAL A 410 -6.15 -9.00 -8.82
C VAL A 410 -6.88 -8.38 -7.64
N LEU A 411 -7.87 -9.11 -7.13
CA LEU A 411 -8.41 -8.88 -5.80
C LEU A 411 -7.53 -9.52 -4.75
N THR A 412 -7.48 -8.87 -3.60
CA THR A 412 -6.82 -9.43 -2.43
C THR A 412 -7.83 -9.49 -1.29
N PRO A 413 -8.74 -10.50 -1.30
CA PRO A 413 -9.56 -10.78 -0.14
C PRO A 413 -8.65 -10.99 1.07
N GLN A 414 -8.96 -10.36 2.21
CA GLN A 414 -8.20 -10.52 3.45
C GLN A 414 -8.09 -12.01 3.86
N ASN A 415 -9.04 -12.84 3.40
CA ASN A 415 -9.08 -14.28 3.64
C ASN A 415 -8.22 -15.11 2.67
N ALA A 416 -7.91 -14.59 1.48
CA ALA A 416 -7.16 -15.32 0.45
C ALA A 416 -5.64 -15.08 0.55
N SER A 417 -5.26 -13.90 1.04
CA SER A 417 -3.88 -13.50 1.31
C SER A 417 -3.83 -12.61 2.55
N GLY A 418 -2.97 -12.92 3.52
CA GLY A 418 -2.73 -12.03 4.67
C GLY A 418 -2.43 -10.60 4.20
N ALA A 419 -2.85 -9.60 4.98
CA ALA A 419 -2.64 -8.18 4.64
C ALA A 419 -1.16 -7.85 4.37
N ASP A 420 -0.25 -8.61 4.99
CA ASP A 420 1.20 -8.46 4.88
C ASP A 420 1.81 -9.09 3.62
N LEU A 421 1.00 -9.66 2.72
CA LEU A 421 1.49 -10.39 1.53
C LEU A 421 1.52 -9.54 0.26
N ARG A 422 1.20 -8.25 0.30
CA ARG A 422 0.97 -7.44 -0.90
C ARG A 422 2.12 -6.48 -1.16
N THR A 423 2.58 -6.38 -2.41
CA THR A 423 3.38 -5.23 -2.84
C THR A 423 2.47 -4.19 -3.44
N THR A 424 2.68 -2.95 -3.04
CA THR A 424 1.93 -1.79 -3.51
C THR A 424 2.76 -0.97 -4.51
N HIS A 425 4.02 -1.34 -4.71
CA HIS A 425 4.97 -0.71 -5.61
C HIS A 425 6.06 -1.71 -6.00
N ILE A 426 6.62 -1.62 -7.21
CA ILE A 426 7.76 -2.46 -7.62
C ILE A 426 8.76 -1.58 -8.33
N THR A 427 10.03 -1.71 -7.94
CA THR A 427 11.15 -1.16 -8.68
C THR A 427 12.13 -2.27 -9.05
N ARG A 428 13.03 -1.99 -9.99
CA ARG A 428 14.13 -2.91 -10.32
C ARG A 428 15.00 -3.30 -9.13
N GLU A 429 15.00 -2.52 -8.06
CA GLU A 429 15.82 -2.76 -6.86
C GLU A 429 15.25 -3.88 -5.98
N TYR A 430 13.97 -4.24 -6.19
CA TYR A 430 13.32 -5.37 -5.54
C TYR A 430 13.59 -6.70 -6.25
N LEU A 431 14.16 -6.65 -7.46
CA LEU A 431 14.44 -7.81 -8.30
C LEU A 431 15.89 -8.28 -8.15
N GLN A 432 16.10 -9.59 -8.20
CA GLN A 432 17.42 -10.24 -8.22
C GLN A 432 17.69 -10.91 -9.58
N PRO A 433 18.96 -10.99 -10.02
CA PRO A 433 19.29 -11.69 -11.26
C PRO A 433 18.74 -13.12 -11.27
N GLY A 434 17.99 -13.47 -12.31
CA GLY A 434 17.30 -14.75 -12.42
C GLY A 434 15.81 -14.69 -12.09
N ASP A 435 15.31 -13.57 -11.54
CA ASP A 435 13.87 -13.38 -11.32
C ASP A 435 13.12 -13.36 -12.65
N MET A 436 12.02 -14.11 -12.70
CA MET A 436 11.12 -14.19 -13.84
C MET A 436 9.82 -13.47 -13.50
N ILE A 437 9.42 -12.49 -14.29
CA ILE A 437 8.16 -11.78 -14.11
C ILE A 437 7.17 -12.38 -15.09
N LEU A 438 6.15 -13.04 -14.54
CA LEU A 438 5.05 -13.65 -15.28
C LEU A 438 3.91 -12.66 -15.38
N CYS A 439 3.36 -12.47 -16.58
CA CYS A 439 2.26 -11.54 -16.83
C CYS A 439 1.10 -12.24 -17.55
N ALA A 440 -0.11 -11.79 -17.25
CA ALA A 440 -1.31 -12.03 -18.05
C ALA A 440 -2.05 -10.71 -18.30
N ASP A 441 -2.52 -10.52 -19.53
CA ASP A 441 -3.35 -9.38 -19.93
C ASP A 441 -4.85 -9.73 -19.96
N ASP A 442 -5.24 -10.94 -19.56
CA ASP A 442 -6.63 -11.40 -19.47
C ASP A 442 -6.87 -12.34 -18.28
N ALA A 443 -8.13 -12.44 -17.85
CA ALA A 443 -8.53 -13.23 -16.70
C ALA A 443 -8.43 -14.74 -16.87
N LEU A 444 -8.49 -15.21 -18.10
CA LEU A 444 -8.46 -16.64 -18.43
C LEU A 444 -7.02 -17.13 -18.68
N PHE A 445 -6.03 -16.26 -18.43
CA PHE A 445 -4.61 -16.54 -18.64
C PHE A 445 -4.30 -17.13 -20.02
N ARG A 446 -4.94 -16.56 -21.06
CA ARG A 446 -4.73 -16.93 -22.48
C ARG A 446 -3.67 -16.06 -23.15
N LYS A 447 -3.50 -14.82 -22.67
CA LYS A 447 -2.56 -13.81 -23.14
C LYS A 447 -1.43 -13.67 -22.13
N THR A 448 -0.64 -14.72 -22.00
CA THR A 448 0.46 -14.79 -21.03
C THR A 448 1.83 -14.64 -21.67
N TYR A 449 2.76 -14.03 -20.95
CA TYR A 449 4.16 -13.90 -21.36
C TYR A 449 5.05 -13.74 -20.12
N ALA A 450 6.37 -13.87 -20.30
CA ALA A 450 7.34 -13.72 -19.22
C ALA A 450 8.58 -12.94 -19.66
N VAL A 451 9.18 -12.26 -18.69
CA VAL A 451 10.48 -11.58 -18.83
C VAL A 451 11.43 -12.00 -17.71
N LEU A 452 12.72 -12.08 -18.03
CA LEU A 452 13.80 -12.37 -17.09
C LEU A 452 14.54 -11.10 -16.72
N TRP A 453 14.74 -10.87 -15.42
CA TRP A 453 15.65 -9.85 -14.93
C TRP A 453 17.08 -10.38 -14.85
N THR A 454 18.01 -9.67 -15.50
CA THR A 454 19.44 -10.07 -15.57
C THR A 454 20.31 -9.37 -14.53
N GLY A 455 19.74 -8.49 -13.70
CA GLY A 455 20.48 -7.53 -12.86
C GLY A 455 20.76 -6.19 -13.54
N LYS A 456 20.61 -6.09 -14.87
CA LYS A 456 20.85 -4.85 -15.63
C LYS A 456 19.78 -4.53 -16.67
N LYS A 457 19.17 -5.57 -17.24
CA LYS A 457 18.15 -5.50 -18.29
C LYS A 457 17.07 -6.56 -18.08
N LEU A 458 15.89 -6.29 -18.63
CA LEU A 458 14.82 -7.27 -18.83
C LEU A 458 14.99 -7.91 -20.21
N ILE A 459 14.84 -9.23 -20.29
CA ILE A 459 14.88 -9.99 -21.55
C ILE A 459 13.64 -10.87 -21.63
N GLY A 460 12.90 -10.80 -22.74
CA GLY A 460 11.75 -11.66 -22.98
C GLY A 460 10.72 -11.02 -23.88
N CYS A 461 9.52 -11.58 -23.87
CA CYS A 461 8.36 -11.00 -24.53
C CYS A 461 7.72 -9.97 -23.59
N PHE A 462 7.39 -8.77 -24.09
CA PHE A 462 6.78 -7.71 -23.26
C PHE A 462 5.27 -7.55 -23.47
N GLU A 463 4.70 -8.42 -24.30
CA GLU A 463 3.27 -8.59 -24.59
C GLU A 463 3.05 -9.96 -25.23
N PHE A 464 1.81 -10.42 -25.25
CA PHE A 464 1.45 -11.72 -25.84
C PHE A 464 1.72 -11.76 -27.35
N GLY A 465 2.44 -12.80 -27.79
CA GLY A 465 2.75 -13.02 -29.22
C GLY A 465 3.88 -12.16 -29.79
N ALA A 466 4.47 -11.26 -28.98
CA ALA A 466 5.60 -10.45 -29.42
C ALA A 466 6.90 -11.25 -29.51
N VAL A 467 7.79 -10.75 -30.37
CA VAL A 467 9.17 -11.22 -30.47
C VAL A 467 9.95 -10.79 -29.23
N ALA A 468 10.78 -11.68 -28.69
CA ALA A 468 11.57 -11.37 -27.51
C ALA A 468 12.58 -10.25 -27.82
N SER A 469 12.71 -9.32 -26.88
CA SER A 469 13.59 -8.15 -26.97
C SER A 469 14.24 -7.86 -25.61
N GLU A 470 15.03 -6.79 -25.55
CA GLU A 470 15.70 -6.36 -24.33
C GLU A 470 15.26 -4.94 -23.97
N ARG A 471 15.09 -4.67 -22.67
CA ARG A 471 14.87 -3.32 -22.15
C ARG A 471 15.86 -3.04 -21.02
N SER A 472 16.47 -1.86 -21.03
CA SER A 472 17.47 -1.47 -20.03
C SER A 472 17.26 -0.05 -19.52
N GLY A 473 17.84 0.27 -18.36
CA GLY A 473 17.70 1.60 -17.74
C GLY A 473 16.24 2.04 -17.66
N LYS A 474 15.96 3.25 -18.16
CA LYS A 474 14.61 3.86 -18.13
C LYS A 474 13.55 3.04 -18.88
N GLU A 475 13.92 2.24 -19.89
CA GLU A 475 12.95 1.40 -20.59
C GLU A 475 12.51 0.21 -19.75
N ALA A 476 13.42 -0.34 -18.94
CA ALA A 476 13.08 -1.39 -17.99
C ALA A 476 12.20 -0.82 -16.88
N ASP A 477 12.58 0.34 -16.34
CA ASP A 477 11.80 1.04 -15.29
C ASP A 477 10.37 1.32 -15.76
N ARG A 478 10.23 1.91 -16.96
CA ARG A 478 8.91 2.17 -17.57
C ARG A 478 8.08 0.90 -17.78
N TRP A 479 8.71 -0.23 -18.11
CA TRP A 479 7.95 -1.47 -18.26
C TRP A 479 7.51 -2.04 -16.91
N ILE A 480 8.38 -1.99 -15.89
CA ILE A 480 8.04 -2.40 -14.51
C ILE A 480 6.87 -1.56 -14.00
N ASP A 481 6.84 -0.26 -14.31
CA ASP A 481 5.70 0.60 -13.97
C ASP A 481 4.38 0.10 -14.58
N THR A 482 4.40 -0.61 -15.72
CA THR A 482 3.16 -1.13 -16.33
C THR A 482 2.52 -2.27 -15.57
N LEU A 483 3.23 -2.93 -14.65
CA LEU A 483 2.78 -4.17 -14.01
C LEU A 483 1.41 -4.04 -13.31
N PHE A 484 1.15 -2.92 -12.62
CA PHE A 484 -0.14 -2.71 -11.95
C PHE A 484 -1.29 -2.40 -12.91
N GLY A 485 -1.00 -2.02 -14.16
CA GLY A 485 -1.97 -1.85 -15.24
C GLY A 485 -2.27 -3.14 -16.00
N ARG A 486 -1.42 -4.16 -15.85
CA ARG A 486 -1.66 -5.52 -16.37
C ARG A 486 -2.78 -6.20 -15.58
N PHE A 487 -3.50 -7.13 -16.20
CA PHE A 487 -4.55 -7.88 -15.49
C PHE A 487 -3.99 -8.62 -14.28
N CYS A 488 -2.88 -9.35 -14.46
CA CYS A 488 -2.21 -10.09 -13.40
C CYS A 488 -0.71 -10.20 -13.66
N PHE A 489 0.10 -10.14 -12.61
CA PHE A 489 1.50 -10.48 -12.64
C PHE A 489 1.94 -11.19 -11.36
N ALA A 490 3.03 -11.96 -11.46
CA ALA A 490 3.75 -12.54 -10.33
C ALA A 490 5.24 -12.66 -10.65
N VAL A 491 6.11 -12.41 -9.67
CA VAL A 491 7.54 -12.62 -9.80
C VAL A 491 7.91 -13.99 -9.24
N LEU A 492 8.61 -14.80 -10.02
CA LEU A 492 9.18 -16.08 -9.61
C LEU A 492 10.69 -15.99 -9.44
N ARG A 493 11.19 -16.65 -8.40
CA ARG A 493 12.61 -16.89 -8.15
C ARG A 493 12.83 -18.39 -8.05
N PRO A 494 13.43 -19.03 -9.07
CA PRO A 494 13.67 -20.47 -9.08
C PRO A 494 14.43 -20.98 -7.85
N SER A 495 15.33 -20.17 -7.28
CA SER A 495 16.12 -20.55 -6.10
C SER A 495 15.31 -20.69 -4.81
N LEU A 496 14.04 -20.25 -4.77
CA LEU A 496 13.15 -20.44 -3.63
C LEU A 496 12.49 -21.82 -3.59
N GLY A 497 12.39 -22.52 -4.73
CA GLY A 497 11.67 -23.81 -4.82
C GLY A 497 12.37 -25.02 -4.24
N GLY A 498 13.49 -24.83 -3.54
CA GLY A 498 14.43 -25.89 -3.17
C GLY A 498 15.16 -26.47 -4.38
N ARG A 499 16.32 -27.11 -4.14
CA ARG A 499 16.90 -28.02 -5.15
C ARG A 499 16.07 -29.29 -5.13
N LYS A 500 15.78 -29.88 -6.29
CA LYS A 500 15.44 -31.30 -6.31
C LYS A 500 16.67 -32.03 -5.78
N ASP A 501 16.56 -32.65 -4.61
CA ASP A 501 17.60 -33.54 -4.12
C ASP A 501 17.89 -34.57 -5.22
N GLY A 502 19.16 -34.64 -5.61
CA GLY A 502 19.65 -35.52 -6.67
C GLY A 502 19.66 -36.98 -6.26
#